data_AF-A0A3R5TN69-F1
#
_entry.id   AF-A0A3R5TN69-F1
#
_cell.length_a   1.000
_cell.length_b   1.000
_cell.length_c   1.000
_cell.angle_alpha   90.00
_cell.angle_beta   90.00
_cell.angle_gamma   90.00
#
_symmetry.space_group_name_H-M   'P 1'
#
loop_
_entity.id
_entity.type
_entity.pdbx_description
1 polymer ?
#
loop_
_entity_poly.entity_id
_entity_poly.type
_entity_poly.pdbx_seq_one_letter_code
_entity_poly.pdbx_strand_id
1 'polypeptide(L)'
;MYIFCLLFVMSSAHQLIESDEDLYKTVTNDINNLERKMNKKFEKIVTTFLHSIDSKCSKEIIGPLYEAAKGKVAKQSSLYQGKHFPASLALDGNTGTFSHTNTERNPSWWVDLGRLFRVVRIEVYSRRECCGSYLHDMDVTVGSSLKNMSLCTHYKGPAKTGEHFVLECEATMVG
;
A
#
# COMPACT_ATOMS: atom_id res chain seq x y z
N MET A 1 -37.18 -60.31 -67.85
CA MET A 1 -37.00 -60.85 -66.49
C MET A 1 -35.68 -61.60 -66.47
N TYR A 2 -34.64 -61.01 -65.88
CA TYR A 2 -33.51 -61.63 -65.17
C TYR A 2 -32.68 -60.46 -64.61
N ILE A 3 -33.17 -59.96 -63.48
CA ILE A 3 -32.38 -59.26 -62.46
C ILE A 3 -31.45 -60.32 -61.86
N PHE A 4 -30.20 -59.94 -61.57
CA PHE A 4 -29.16 -60.60 -60.76
C PHE A 4 -27.83 -60.77 -61.51
N CYS A 5 -27.01 -59.70 -61.52
CA CYS A 5 -25.55 -59.86 -61.64
C CYS A 5 -24.74 -58.73 -60.97
N LEU A 6 -25.33 -57.92 -60.08
CA LEU A 6 -24.67 -56.72 -59.53
C LEU A 6 -24.65 -56.62 -58.01
N LEU A 7 -24.81 -57.74 -57.29
CA LEU A 7 -25.00 -57.74 -55.83
C LEU A 7 -23.88 -58.42 -55.02
N PHE A 8 -22.64 -58.54 -55.53
CA PHE A 8 -21.59 -59.28 -54.81
C PHE A 8 -20.26 -58.58 -54.51
N VAL A 9 -20.13 -57.26 -54.67
CA VAL A 9 -18.88 -56.58 -54.29
C VAL A 9 -19.13 -55.24 -53.61
N MET A 10 -19.76 -55.20 -52.43
CA MET A 10 -19.78 -53.98 -51.59
C MET A 10 -19.97 -54.23 -50.06
N SER A 11 -19.86 -55.45 -49.53
CA SER A 11 -20.13 -55.67 -48.09
C SER A 11 -18.90 -55.62 -47.16
N SER A 12 -17.67 -55.57 -47.68
CA SER A 12 -16.45 -55.60 -46.84
C SER A 12 -15.64 -54.29 -46.79
N ALA A 13 -15.99 -53.27 -47.59
CA ALA A 13 -15.27 -51.97 -47.56
C ALA A 13 -15.89 -50.96 -46.58
N HIS A 14 -17.18 -51.09 -46.24
CA HIS A 14 -17.87 -50.12 -45.37
C HIS A 14 -17.54 -50.29 -43.89
N GLN A 15 -17.18 -51.50 -43.47
CA GLN A 15 -16.90 -51.85 -42.07
C GLN A 15 -15.48 -51.49 -41.62
N LEU A 16 -14.58 -51.17 -42.57
CA LEU A 16 -13.21 -50.76 -42.29
C LEU A 16 -13.05 -49.23 -42.14
N ILE A 17 -14.05 -48.45 -42.56
CA ILE A 17 -14.01 -46.98 -42.51
C ILE A 17 -14.54 -46.46 -41.17
N GLU A 18 -15.58 -47.11 -40.60
CA GLU A 18 -16.13 -46.75 -39.28
C GLU A 18 -15.13 -47.01 -38.13
N SER A 19 -14.34 -48.08 -38.22
CA SER A 19 -13.32 -48.40 -37.20
C SER A 19 -12.20 -47.36 -37.13
N ASP A 20 -11.84 -46.75 -38.25
CA ASP A 20 -10.83 -45.70 -38.30
C ASP A 20 -11.36 -44.35 -37.77
N GLU A 21 -12.66 -44.07 -37.93
CA GLU A 21 -13.28 -42.85 -37.41
C GLU A 21 -13.40 -42.86 -35.88
N ASP A 22 -13.79 -43.99 -35.29
CA ASP A 22 -13.84 -44.16 -33.82
C ASP A 22 -12.45 -44.14 -33.20
N LEU A 23 -11.46 -44.72 -33.88
CA LEU A 23 -10.05 -44.64 -33.49
C LEU A 23 -9.55 -43.18 -33.56
N TYR A 24 -9.86 -42.46 -34.64
CA TYR A 24 -9.50 -41.06 -34.81
C TYR A 24 -10.13 -40.16 -33.74
N LYS A 25 -11.42 -40.36 -33.41
CA LYS A 25 -12.10 -39.64 -32.32
C LYS A 25 -11.46 -39.92 -30.96
N THR A 26 -11.11 -41.18 -30.70
CA THR A 26 -10.45 -41.59 -29.45
C THR A 26 -9.07 -40.94 -29.32
N VAL A 27 -8.25 -41.04 -30.36
CA VAL A 27 -6.91 -40.42 -30.42
C VAL A 27 -7.00 -38.90 -30.25
N THR A 28 -7.95 -38.24 -30.92
CA THR A 28 -8.16 -36.79 -30.81
C THR A 28 -8.58 -36.39 -29.39
N ASN A 29 -9.45 -37.16 -28.74
CA ASN A 29 -9.86 -36.91 -27.36
C ASN A 29 -8.69 -37.06 -26.38
N ASP A 30 -7.84 -38.07 -26.58
CA ASP A 30 -6.66 -38.28 -25.76
C ASP A 30 -5.64 -37.15 -25.92
N ILE A 31 -5.39 -36.68 -27.14
CA ILE A 31 -4.55 -35.51 -27.43
C ILE A 31 -5.10 -34.27 -26.71
N ASN A 32 -6.39 -33.97 -26.88
CA ASN A 32 -7.03 -32.81 -26.24
C ASN A 32 -7.02 -32.90 -24.70
N ASN A 33 -7.03 -34.10 -24.14
CA ASN A 33 -6.95 -34.34 -22.70
C ASN A 33 -5.51 -34.13 -22.19
N LEU A 34 -4.50 -34.59 -22.96
CA LEU A 34 -3.09 -34.36 -22.67
C LEU A 34 -2.74 -32.87 -22.75
N GLU A 35 -3.21 -32.16 -23.78
CA GLU A 35 -3.04 -30.71 -23.90
C GLU A 35 -3.63 -29.97 -22.71
N ARG A 36 -4.86 -30.30 -22.29
CA ARG A 36 -5.48 -29.73 -21.09
C ARG A 36 -4.67 -30.00 -19.83
N LYS A 37 -4.15 -31.22 -19.65
CA LYS A 37 -3.30 -31.57 -18.49
C LYS A 37 -1.99 -30.79 -18.50
N MET A 38 -1.36 -30.66 -19.67
CA MET A 38 -0.13 -29.91 -19.84
C MET A 38 -0.34 -28.41 -19.55
N ASN A 39 -1.41 -27.83 -20.10
CA ASN A 39 -1.76 -26.42 -19.87
C ASN A 39 -2.07 -26.16 -18.40
N LYS A 40 -2.84 -27.04 -17.73
CA LYS A 40 -3.11 -26.91 -16.29
C LYS A 40 -1.84 -27.01 -15.45
N LYS A 41 -0.89 -27.86 -15.84
CA LYS A 41 0.41 -27.97 -15.16
C LYS A 41 1.27 -26.74 -15.38
N PHE A 42 1.26 -26.19 -16.60
CA PHE A 42 1.95 -24.95 -16.95
C PHE A 42 1.39 -23.76 -16.17
N GLU A 43 0.06 -23.58 -16.15
CA GLU A 43 -0.62 -22.55 -15.35
C GLU A 43 -0.27 -22.66 -13.86
N LYS A 44 -0.24 -23.89 -13.31
CA LYS A 44 0.15 -24.09 -11.91
C LYS A 44 1.61 -23.70 -11.65
N ILE A 45 2.52 -24.01 -12.58
CA ILE A 45 3.93 -23.61 -12.48
C ILE A 45 4.04 -22.09 -12.55
N VAL A 46 3.43 -21.45 -13.55
CA VAL A 46 3.45 -19.99 -13.73
C VAL A 46 2.90 -19.27 -12.50
N THR A 47 1.73 -19.67 -12.00
CA THR A 47 1.13 -19.07 -10.79
C THR A 47 1.99 -19.26 -9.54
N THR A 48 2.60 -20.44 -9.37
CA THR A 48 3.52 -20.70 -8.24
C THR A 48 4.78 -19.82 -8.33
N PHE A 49 5.35 -19.67 -9.54
CA PHE A 49 6.50 -18.81 -9.77
C PHE A 49 6.16 -17.33 -9.56
N LEU A 50 5.02 -16.87 -10.06
CA LEU A 50 4.54 -15.50 -9.84
C LEU A 50 4.34 -15.22 -8.34
N HIS A 51 3.65 -16.10 -7.61
CA HIS A 51 3.50 -15.96 -6.16
C HIS A 51 4.86 -15.95 -5.41
N SER A 52 5.85 -16.73 -5.87
CA SER A 52 7.19 -16.74 -5.29
C SER A 52 7.96 -15.45 -5.56
N ILE A 53 7.82 -14.88 -6.77
CA ILE A 53 8.39 -13.58 -7.13
C ILE A 53 7.74 -12.46 -6.30
N ASP A 54 6.40 -12.44 -6.20
CA ASP A 54 5.65 -11.46 -5.42
C ASP A 54 6.01 -11.55 -3.92
N SER A 55 6.11 -12.77 -3.39
CA SER A 55 6.54 -13.04 -2.01
C SER A 55 7.98 -12.60 -1.73
N LYS A 56 8.87 -12.61 -2.72
CA LYS A 56 10.29 -12.26 -2.55
C LYS A 56 10.54 -10.77 -2.78
N CYS A 57 9.65 -10.08 -3.49
CA CYS A 57 9.69 -8.64 -3.75
C CYS A 57 8.89 -7.82 -2.71
N SER A 58 8.08 -8.46 -1.86
CA SER A 58 7.24 -7.79 -0.85
C SER A 58 7.95 -7.32 0.41
N LYS A 59 9.29 -7.38 0.48
CA LYS A 59 9.99 -6.52 1.43
C LYS A 59 9.81 -5.10 0.94
N GLU A 60 8.84 -4.38 1.51
CA GLU A 60 8.68 -2.95 1.33
C GLU A 60 10.06 -2.31 1.47
N ILE A 61 10.63 -1.92 0.33
CA ILE A 61 11.79 -1.05 0.33
C ILE A 61 11.22 0.29 0.78
N ILE A 62 11.14 0.48 2.10
CA ILE A 62 11.00 1.80 2.68
C ILE A 62 12.20 2.56 2.14
N GLY A 63 11.95 3.44 1.17
CA GLY A 63 12.98 4.31 0.61
C GLY A 63 13.66 5.12 1.72
N PRO A 64 14.76 5.82 1.42
CA PRO A 64 15.42 6.67 2.41
C PRO A 64 14.39 7.58 3.09
N LEU A 65 14.45 7.65 4.43
CA LEU A 65 13.58 8.52 5.20
C LEU A 65 13.73 9.96 4.71
N TYR A 66 12.61 10.61 4.45
CA TYR A 66 12.54 11.96 3.92
C TYR A 66 11.70 12.83 4.84
N GLU A 67 12.23 14.00 5.20
CA GLU A 67 11.52 15.00 5.99
C GLU A 67 10.42 15.66 5.14
N ALA A 68 9.22 15.06 5.13
CA ALA A 68 8.12 15.48 4.27
C ALA A 68 7.53 16.84 4.63
N ALA A 69 7.61 17.24 5.90
CA ALA A 69 6.95 18.43 6.43
C ALA A 69 7.74 19.73 6.20
N LYS A 70 9.05 19.66 5.94
CA LYS A 70 9.89 20.87 5.81
C LYS A 70 9.37 21.81 4.72
N GLY A 71 9.19 23.08 5.08
CA GLY A 71 8.70 24.12 4.18
C GLY A 71 7.24 23.95 3.72
N LYS A 72 6.45 23.06 4.34
CA LYS A 72 5.04 22.87 4.03
C LYS A 72 4.15 23.92 4.69
N VAL A 73 2.89 23.97 4.26
CA VAL A 73 1.91 24.90 4.81
C VAL A 73 1.35 24.35 6.11
N ALA A 74 1.76 24.98 7.21
CA ALA A 74 1.23 24.69 8.54
C ALA A 74 0.23 25.75 9.01
N LYS A 75 -0.68 25.33 9.88
CA LYS A 75 -1.65 26.17 10.58
C LYS A 75 -1.73 25.74 12.03
N GLN A 76 -2.25 26.63 12.85
CA GLN A 76 -2.46 26.39 14.28
C GLN A 76 -3.75 27.08 14.72
N SER A 77 -4.35 26.61 15.81
CA SER A 77 -5.64 27.08 16.32
C SER A 77 -5.66 28.58 16.62
N SER A 78 -4.56 29.12 17.13
CA SER A 78 -4.43 30.53 17.47
C SER A 78 -3.00 31.04 17.32
N LEU A 79 -2.83 32.36 17.23
CA LEU A 79 -1.52 33.00 17.07
C LEU A 79 -1.17 33.80 18.32
N TYR A 80 -0.15 33.37 19.05
CA TYR A 80 0.41 34.16 20.15
C TYR A 80 1.07 35.43 19.61
N GLN A 81 0.80 36.56 20.26
CA GLN A 81 1.37 37.88 19.92
C GLN A 81 1.23 38.27 18.44
N GLY A 82 0.05 38.01 17.84
CA GLY A 82 -0.35 38.68 16.60
C GLY A 82 0.56 38.44 15.39
N LYS A 83 1.11 37.21 15.26
CA LYS A 83 1.94 36.65 14.15
C LYS A 83 3.45 36.53 14.41
N HIS A 84 3.97 36.81 15.60
CA HIS A 84 5.41 36.60 15.87
C HIS A 84 5.85 35.12 15.84
N PHE A 85 4.95 34.20 16.20
CA PHE A 85 5.25 32.77 16.28
C PHE A 85 4.29 31.92 15.41
N PRO A 86 4.30 32.10 14.08
CA PRO A 86 3.40 31.38 13.20
C PRO A 86 3.72 29.89 13.15
N ALA A 87 2.72 29.09 12.76
CA ALA A 87 2.82 27.64 12.65
C ALA A 87 3.99 27.17 11.76
N SER A 88 4.36 27.95 10.74
CA SER A 88 5.43 27.63 9.79
C SER A 88 6.83 27.58 10.40
N LEU A 89 7.07 28.25 11.54
CA LEU A 89 8.37 28.19 12.22
C LEU A 89 8.71 26.79 12.73
N ALA A 90 7.71 25.93 12.95
CA ALA A 90 7.97 24.53 13.29
C ALA A 90 8.56 23.72 12.12
N LEU A 91 8.53 24.25 10.89
CA LEU A 91 8.88 23.54 9.65
C LEU A 91 9.97 24.24 8.83
N ASP A 92 10.65 25.25 9.41
CA ASP A 92 11.67 26.04 8.73
C ASP A 92 13.07 25.38 8.75
N GLY A 93 13.24 24.30 9.51
CA GLY A 93 14.50 23.59 9.68
C GLY A 93 15.47 24.23 10.67
N ASN A 94 15.03 25.22 11.45
CA ASN A 94 15.81 25.86 12.50
C ASN A 94 15.24 25.51 13.88
N THR A 95 15.88 24.60 14.61
CA THR A 95 15.40 24.20 15.95
C THR A 95 15.56 25.28 17.03
N GLY A 96 16.06 26.48 16.69
CA GLY A 96 16.04 27.68 17.53
C GLY A 96 14.77 28.52 17.40
N THR A 97 13.97 28.33 16.35
CA THR A 97 12.64 28.95 16.20
C THR A 97 11.56 28.01 16.73
N PHE A 98 10.36 28.54 16.95
CA PHE A 98 9.21 27.76 17.42
C PHE A 98 7.88 28.43 17.04
N SER A 99 6.84 27.62 16.86
CA SER A 99 5.46 28.10 16.77
C SER A 99 4.83 28.21 18.15
N HIS A 100 3.88 29.14 18.35
CA HIS A 100 3.24 29.35 19.64
C HIS A 100 1.77 29.75 19.48
N THR A 101 0.87 28.98 20.11
CA THR A 101 -0.56 29.29 20.22
C THR A 101 -0.82 30.17 21.44
N ASN A 102 -1.98 30.83 21.52
CA ASN A 102 -2.41 31.42 22.79
C ASN A 102 -2.70 30.33 23.83
N THR A 103 -2.82 30.74 25.09
CA THR A 103 -3.34 29.87 26.13
C THR A 103 -4.82 29.59 25.85
N GLU A 104 -5.12 28.36 25.46
CA GLU A 104 -6.46 27.91 25.11
C GLU A 104 -6.67 26.44 25.46
N ARG A 105 -7.93 26.00 25.51
CA ARG A 105 -8.26 24.59 25.75
C ARG A 105 -8.03 23.82 24.45
N ASN A 106 -7.22 22.76 24.51
CA ASN A 106 -6.88 21.87 23.40
C ASN A 106 -6.29 22.64 22.19
N PRO A 107 -5.12 23.29 22.35
CA PRO A 107 -4.44 23.93 21.23
C PRO A 107 -4.12 22.87 20.16
N SER A 108 -4.20 23.27 18.89
CA SER A 108 -3.94 22.37 17.77
C SER A 108 -2.98 23.00 16.77
N TRP A 109 -2.18 22.14 16.15
CA TRP A 109 -1.26 22.48 15.07
C TRP A 109 -1.39 21.39 14.02
N TRP A 110 -1.38 21.77 12.73
CA TRP A 110 -1.49 20.81 11.64
C TRP A 110 -0.76 21.30 10.40
N VAL A 111 -0.37 20.34 9.55
CA VAL A 111 0.34 20.58 8.30
C VAL A 111 -0.32 19.84 7.15
N ASP A 112 -0.38 20.48 5.98
CA ASP A 112 -0.71 19.82 4.73
C ASP A 112 0.59 19.44 4.00
N LEU A 113 0.84 18.13 3.86
CA LEU A 113 2.06 17.62 3.20
C LEU A 113 2.04 17.82 1.67
N GLY A 114 0.86 18.11 1.11
CA GLY A 114 0.63 18.39 -0.32
C GLY A 114 0.53 17.15 -1.22
N ARG A 115 0.77 15.95 -0.68
CA ARG A 115 0.53 14.65 -1.33
C ARG A 115 0.54 13.56 -0.27
N LEU A 116 0.15 12.35 -0.66
CA LEU A 116 0.15 11.20 0.23
C LEU A 116 1.59 10.74 0.55
N PHE A 117 1.91 10.68 1.84
CA PHE A 117 3.14 10.10 2.37
C PHE A 117 2.82 8.98 3.33
N ARG A 118 3.70 7.97 3.32
CA ARG A 118 3.77 7.01 4.41
C ARG A 118 4.53 7.65 5.57
N VAL A 119 3.81 7.97 6.65
CA VAL A 119 4.39 8.50 7.88
C VAL A 119 4.79 7.32 8.77
N VAL A 120 6.08 7.25 9.08
CA VAL A 120 6.65 6.20 9.94
C VAL A 120 6.97 6.74 11.33
N ARG A 121 7.49 7.97 11.40
CA ARG A 121 7.85 8.65 12.64
C ARG A 121 7.68 10.15 12.49
N ILE A 122 7.56 10.82 13.63
CA ILE A 122 7.43 12.26 13.75
C ILE A 122 8.48 12.73 14.75
N GLU A 123 9.36 13.63 14.31
CA GLU A 123 10.42 14.19 15.15
C GLU A 123 9.96 15.54 15.69
N VAL A 124 9.98 15.69 17.02
CA VAL A 124 9.47 16.89 17.70
C VAL A 124 10.59 17.50 18.54
N TYR A 125 10.79 18.80 18.36
CA TYR A 125 11.77 19.59 19.09
C TYR A 125 11.03 20.57 20.00
N SER A 126 11.20 20.39 21.30
CA SER A 126 10.67 21.34 22.28
C SER A 126 11.53 22.62 22.31
N ARG A 127 10.95 23.71 22.81
CA ARG A 127 11.60 25.01 22.88
C ARG A 127 12.90 24.93 23.71
N ARG A 128 14.00 25.47 23.14
CA ARG A 128 15.37 25.32 23.68
C ARG A 128 15.66 26.05 24.98
N GLU A 129 15.08 27.23 25.18
CA GLU A 129 15.53 28.13 26.27
C GLU A 129 14.62 28.13 27.49
N CYS A 130 13.36 27.70 27.35
CA CYS A 130 12.45 27.53 28.46
C CYS A 130 11.26 26.68 28.04
N CYS A 131 10.41 26.37 29.01
CA CYS A 131 9.01 26.11 28.73
C CYS A 131 8.76 24.80 27.95
N GLY A 132 9.70 23.84 28.00
CA GLY A 132 9.48 22.51 27.40
C GLY A 132 8.27 21.80 28.01
N SER A 133 7.99 22.05 29.29
CA SER A 133 6.89 21.41 30.02
C SER A 133 5.49 21.73 29.51
N TYR A 134 5.33 22.75 28.65
CA TYR A 134 4.05 23.06 28.00
C TYR A 134 3.69 22.06 26.90
N LEU A 135 4.65 21.28 26.42
CA LEU A 135 4.40 20.21 25.47
C LEU A 135 4.18 18.90 26.24
N HIS A 136 2.93 18.55 26.46
CA HIS A 136 2.49 17.36 27.18
C HIS A 136 1.09 16.95 26.71
N ASP A 137 0.69 15.72 27.03
CA ASP A 137 -0.65 15.15 26.76
C ASP A 137 -1.18 15.49 25.35
N MET A 138 -0.39 15.22 24.32
CA MET A 138 -0.71 15.53 22.92
C MET A 138 -1.07 14.28 22.14
N ASP A 139 -2.21 14.32 21.46
CA ASP A 139 -2.57 13.32 20.45
C ASP A 139 -2.03 13.71 19.08
N VAL A 140 -1.37 12.76 18.43
CA VAL A 140 -0.89 12.93 17.06
C VAL A 140 -1.73 12.09 16.14
N THR A 141 -2.42 12.75 15.21
CA THR A 141 -3.27 12.10 14.22
C THR A 141 -2.68 12.29 12.82
N VAL A 142 -2.82 11.27 11.98
CA VAL A 142 -2.35 11.26 10.59
C VAL A 142 -3.48 10.73 9.71
N GLY A 143 -3.62 11.28 8.51
CA GLY A 143 -4.70 10.88 7.63
C GLY A 143 -4.63 11.50 6.25
N SER A 144 -5.22 10.82 5.26
CA SER A 144 -5.25 11.28 3.88
C SER A 144 -6.20 12.46 3.63
N SER A 145 -7.07 12.77 4.60
CA SER A 145 -7.94 13.95 4.59
C SER A 145 -8.43 14.28 6.00
N LEU A 146 -8.98 15.48 6.19
CA LEU A 146 -9.57 15.92 7.47
C LEU A 146 -10.69 15.01 7.98
N LYS A 147 -11.34 14.23 7.10
CA LYS A 147 -12.40 13.28 7.48
C LYS A 147 -11.87 11.87 7.75
N ASN A 148 -10.63 11.59 7.37
CA ASN A 148 -10.01 10.28 7.44
C ASN A 148 -8.68 10.38 8.18
N MET A 149 -8.73 10.86 9.42
CA MET A 149 -7.60 10.90 10.33
C MET A 149 -7.72 9.77 11.34
N SER A 150 -6.60 9.15 11.65
CA SER A 150 -6.48 8.11 12.67
C SER A 150 -5.43 8.53 13.69
N LEU A 151 -5.58 8.07 14.93
CA LEU A 151 -4.57 8.27 15.97
C LEU A 151 -3.31 7.50 15.60
N CYS A 152 -2.19 8.20 15.43
CA CYS A 152 -0.88 7.60 15.24
C CYS A 152 -0.29 7.23 16.61
N THR A 153 -0.26 8.19 17.54
CA THR A 153 0.31 7.99 18.87
C THR A 153 -0.14 9.08 19.85
N HIS A 154 -0.01 8.78 21.13
CA HIS A 154 -0.28 9.70 22.24
C HIS A 154 1.02 10.00 22.99
N TYR A 155 1.38 11.27 23.04
CA TYR A 155 2.52 11.74 23.80
C TYR A 155 2.09 12.25 25.17
N LYS A 156 2.39 11.48 26.22
CA LYS A 156 2.06 11.84 27.61
C LYS A 156 2.85 13.05 28.11
N GLY A 157 4.14 13.15 27.77
CA GLY A 157 5.03 14.19 28.28
C GLY A 157 5.15 14.22 29.82
N PRO A 158 5.50 15.39 30.41
CA PRO A 158 5.89 16.63 29.73
C PRO A 158 7.29 16.53 29.11
N ALA A 159 7.51 17.27 28.02
CA ALA A 159 8.85 17.41 27.45
C ALA A 159 9.77 18.26 28.35
N LYS A 160 11.07 17.97 28.31
CA LYS A 160 12.10 18.82 28.92
C LYS A 160 12.41 19.99 27.99
N THR A 161 12.87 21.10 28.55
CA THR A 161 13.35 22.25 27.76
C THR A 161 14.49 21.81 26.83
N GLY A 162 14.35 22.07 25.53
CA GLY A 162 15.31 21.71 24.48
C GLY A 162 15.39 20.23 24.16
N GLU A 163 14.46 19.42 24.63
CA GLU A 163 14.36 18.01 24.29
C GLU A 163 13.97 17.81 22.82
N HIS A 164 14.68 16.89 22.17
CA HIS A 164 14.28 16.26 20.93
C HIS A 164 13.76 14.87 21.25
N PHE A 165 12.54 14.56 20.83
CA PHE A 165 11.95 13.23 20.98
C PHE A 165 11.26 12.79 19.70
N VAL A 166 11.20 11.48 19.53
CA VAL A 166 10.66 10.82 18.34
C VAL A 166 9.39 10.09 18.72
N LEU A 167 8.35 10.30 17.92
CA LEU A 167 7.06 9.66 18.04
C LEU A 167 6.91 8.67 16.87
N GLU A 168 6.94 7.39 17.17
CA GLU A 168 6.76 6.32 16.17
C GLU A 168 5.26 6.08 15.93
N CYS A 169 4.86 5.89 14.66
CA CYS A 169 3.50 5.45 14.33
C CYS A 169 3.51 3.92 14.19
N GLU A 170 2.75 3.21 15.03
CA GLU A 170 2.71 1.74 15.06
C GLU A 170 2.26 1.10 13.73
N ALA A 171 1.49 1.85 12.93
CA ALA A 171 1.14 1.51 11.57
C ALA A 171 1.68 2.57 10.60
N THR A 172 2.11 2.12 9.43
CA THR A 172 2.46 2.99 8.30
C THR A 172 1.21 3.73 7.82
N MET A 173 0.97 4.90 8.39
CA MET A 173 -0.22 5.71 8.15
C MET A 173 0.01 6.61 6.94
N VAL A 174 -1.07 6.86 6.19
CA VAL A 174 -1.01 7.73 5.01
C VAL A 174 -1.48 9.13 5.42
N GLY A 175 -0.59 10.10 5.31
CA GLY A 175 -0.83 11.52 5.58
C GLY A 175 -0.65 12.39 4.35
#